data_AF-A0A382K6N7-F1
#
_entry.id   AF-A0A382K6N7-F1
#
_cell.length_a   1.000
_cell.length_b   1.000
_cell.length_c   1.000
_cell.angle_alpha   90.00
_cell.angle_beta   90.00
_cell.angle_gamma   90.00
#
_symmetry.space_group_name_H-M   'P 1'
#
loop_
_entity.id
_entity.type
_entity.pdbx_description
1 polymer ?
#
loop_
_entity_poly.entity_id
_entity_poly.type
_entity_poly.pdbx_seq_one_letter_code
_entity_poly.pdbx_strand_id
1 'polypeptide(L)'
;GMATGRVNFGGEIKLIIKEMKVGLMLGILYGILLGIFANLSFSDAPDSLGIVVGLSICVSMIVAATVGTVIPLILRKLDIDPAVATGPFVTTSIDILGVLFYFLIAGLFLSI
;
A
#
# COMPACT_ATOMS: atom_id res chain seq x y z
N GLY A 1 -14.64 12.03 0.80
CA GLY A 1 -14.89 11.67 2.20
C GLY A 1 -14.73 12.88 3.11
N MET A 2 -13.50 13.40 3.20
CA MET A 2 -13.20 14.61 4.00
C MET A 2 -13.75 15.90 3.36
N ALA A 3 -13.67 16.06 2.04
CA ALA A 3 -14.24 17.22 1.32
C ALA A 3 -15.78 17.28 1.32
N THR A 4 -16.46 16.17 1.63
CA THR A 4 -17.93 16.08 1.67
C THR A 4 -18.50 16.14 3.09
N GLY A 5 -17.67 16.41 4.11
CA GLY A 5 -18.09 16.53 5.50
C GLY A 5 -18.57 15.22 6.18
N ARG A 6 -18.46 14.06 5.51
CA ARG A 6 -18.99 12.78 6.03
C ARG A 6 -18.11 12.10 7.08
N VAL A 7 -16.94 12.67 7.42
CA VAL A 7 -16.03 12.11 8.43
C VAL A 7 -16.10 12.98 9.69
N ASN A 8 -16.95 12.57 10.64
CA ASN A 8 -16.99 13.15 11.99
C ASN A 8 -15.71 12.81 12.77
N PHE A 9 -15.25 13.76 13.60
CA PHE A 9 -14.18 13.54 14.58
C PHE A 9 -14.51 12.30 15.43
N GLY A 10 -13.57 11.36 15.55
CA GLY A 10 -13.76 10.04 16.18
C GLY A 10 -14.02 8.88 15.21
N GLY A 11 -14.34 9.15 13.94
CA GLY A 11 -14.48 8.13 12.88
C GLY A 11 -13.17 7.75 12.16
N GLU A 12 -12.07 8.44 12.46
CA GLU A 12 -10.79 8.31 11.74
C GLU A 12 -10.22 6.89 11.81
N ILE A 13 -10.20 6.28 12.99
CA ILE A 13 -9.70 4.90 13.18
C ILE A 13 -10.59 3.89 12.45
N LYS A 14 -11.91 4.07 12.49
CA LYS A 14 -12.85 3.21 11.75
C LYS A 14 -12.63 3.31 10.24
N LEU A 15 -12.34 4.51 9.74
CA LEU A 15 -12.01 4.74 8.34
C LEU A 15 -10.70 4.05 7.97
N ILE A 16 -9.63 4.25 8.74
CA ILE A 16 -8.32 3.62 8.49
C ILE A 16 -8.47 2.10 8.45
N ILE A 17 -9.14 1.49 9.43
CA ILE A 17 -9.36 0.03 9.46
C ILE A 17 -10.17 -0.44 8.24
N LYS A 18 -11.19 0.32 7.82
CA LYS A 18 -11.97 0.01 6.63
C LYS A 18 -11.09 0.01 5.38
N GLU A 19 -10.29 1.05 5.18
CA GLU A 19 -9.41 1.17 4.02
C GLU A 19 -8.28 0.13 4.05
N MET A 20 -7.72 -0.18 5.22
CA MET A 20 -6.78 -1.29 5.38
C MET A 20 -7.37 -2.64 4.96
N LYS A 21 -8.65 -2.90 5.28
CA LYS A 21 -9.34 -4.13 4.81
C LYS A 21 -9.49 -4.14 3.29
N VAL A 22 -9.82 -3.00 2.68
CA VAL A 22 -9.88 -2.87 1.22
C VAL A 22 -8.50 -3.13 0.61
N GLY A 23 -7.44 -2.51 1.16
CA GLY A 23 -6.06 -2.72 0.75
C GLY A 23 -5.62 -4.18 0.88
N LEU A 24 -6.01 -4.88 1.96
CA LEU A 24 -5.73 -6.30 2.13
C LEU A 24 -6.46 -7.16 1.09
N MET A 25 -7.75 -6.91 0.83
CA MET A 25 -8.51 -7.66 -0.18
C MET A 25 -7.92 -7.48 -1.59
N LEU A 26 -7.61 -6.24 -1.97
CA LEU A 26 -6.94 -5.95 -3.24
C LEU A 26 -5.52 -6.53 -3.27
N GLY A 27 -4.79 -6.46 -2.15
CA GLY A 27 -3.46 -7.01 -2.01
C GLY A 27 -3.41 -8.52 -2.21
N ILE A 28 -4.35 -9.26 -1.63
CA ILE A 28 -4.48 -10.71 -1.83
C ILE A 28 -4.83 -11.01 -3.29
N LEU A 29 -5.82 -10.31 -3.86
CA LEU A 29 -6.26 -10.52 -5.24
C LEU A 29 -5.13 -10.29 -6.25
N TYR A 30 -4.49 -9.11 -6.20
CA TYR A 30 -3.41 -8.76 -7.11
C TYR A 30 -2.11 -9.50 -6.79
N GLY A 31 -1.85 -9.78 -5.51
CA GLY A 31 -0.67 -10.54 -5.09
C GLY A 31 -0.70 -11.98 -5.62
N ILE A 32 -1.84 -12.66 -5.54
CA ILE A 32 -1.99 -14.01 -6.12
C ILE A 32 -1.87 -13.93 -7.66
N LEU A 33 -2.61 -13.00 -8.28
CA LEU A 33 -2.64 -12.88 -9.73
C LEU A 33 -1.25 -12.61 -10.32
N LEU A 34 -0.53 -11.63 -9.77
CA LEU A 34 0.77 -11.23 -10.26
C LEU A 34 1.90 -12.16 -9.77
N GLY A 35 1.75 -12.80 -8.61
CA GLY A 35 2.68 -13.83 -8.16
C GLY A 35 2.66 -15.08 -9.04
N ILE A 36 1.47 -15.55 -9.43
CA ILE A 36 1.32 -16.64 -10.41
C ILE A 36 1.88 -16.20 -11.77
N PHE A 37 1.50 -15.01 -12.24
CA PHE A 37 2.00 -14.47 -13.50
C PHE A 37 3.54 -14.39 -13.54
N ALA A 38 4.17 -13.96 -12.44
CA ALA A 38 5.62 -13.89 -12.32
C ALA A 38 6.26 -15.28 -12.38
N ASN A 39 5.71 -16.27 -11.68
CA ASN A 39 6.23 -17.64 -11.71
C ASN A 39 6.13 -18.27 -13.11
N LEU A 40 5.03 -18.02 -13.84
CA LEU A 40 4.84 -18.53 -15.20
C LEU A 40 5.68 -17.81 -16.25
N SER A 41 5.89 -16.49 -16.09
CA SER A 41 6.60 -15.67 -17.08
C SER A 41 8.12 -15.75 -16.95
N PHE A 42 8.62 -16.05 -15.76
CA PHE A 42 10.06 -16.08 -15.45
C PHE A 42 10.49 -17.47 -15.00
N SER A 43 10.40 -18.45 -15.90
CA SER A 43 10.72 -19.85 -15.60
C SER A 43 12.20 -20.11 -15.25
N ASP A 44 13.11 -19.24 -15.67
CA ASP A 44 14.54 -19.32 -15.37
C ASP A 44 14.92 -18.60 -14.06
N ALA A 45 13.97 -17.93 -13.41
CA ALA A 45 14.20 -17.20 -12.17
C ALA A 45 14.06 -18.12 -10.94
N PRO A 46 14.52 -17.69 -9.75
CA PRO A 46 14.35 -18.46 -8.53
C PRO A 46 12.87 -18.78 -8.27
N ASP A 47 12.59 -20.01 -7.81
CA ASP A 47 11.22 -20.47 -7.50
C ASP A 47 10.49 -19.53 -6.51
N SER A 48 11.25 -18.85 -5.64
CA SER A 48 10.73 -17.89 -4.67
C SER A 48 10.30 -16.55 -5.28
N LEU A 49 10.62 -16.24 -6.55
CA LEU A 49 10.27 -14.96 -7.20
C LEU A 49 8.77 -14.69 -7.16
N GLY A 50 7.95 -15.69 -7.49
CA GLY A 50 6.49 -15.54 -7.47
C GLY A 50 5.96 -15.18 -6.07
N ILE A 51 6.55 -15.77 -5.02
CA ILE A 51 6.22 -15.48 -3.62
C ILE A 51 6.66 -14.05 -3.27
N VAL A 52 7.88 -13.64 -3.65
CA VAL A 52 8.39 -12.28 -3.41
C VAL A 52 7.48 -11.25 -4.05
N VAL A 53 7.13 -11.43 -5.33
CA VAL A 53 6.25 -10.50 -6.07
C VAL A 53 4.86 -10.45 -5.42
N GLY A 54 4.26 -11.60 -5.16
CA GLY A 54 2.91 -11.67 -4.58
C GLY A 54 2.83 -11.05 -3.19
N LEU A 55 3.79 -11.34 -2.32
CA LEU A 55 3.85 -10.78 -0.97
C LEU A 55 4.14 -9.27 -1.01
N SER A 56 5.04 -8.83 -1.88
CA SER A 56 5.39 -7.41 -2.04
C SER A 56 4.20 -6.59 -2.49
N ILE A 57 3.41 -7.08 -3.45
CA ILE A 57 2.19 -6.41 -3.91
C ILE A 57 1.15 -6.36 -2.79
N CYS A 58 0.97 -7.46 -2.05
CA CYS A 58 0.03 -7.49 -0.95
C CYS A 58 0.36 -6.43 0.11
N VAL A 59 1.62 -6.38 0.56
CA VAL A 59 2.10 -5.37 1.52
C VAL A 59 1.96 -3.96 0.94
N SER A 60 2.35 -3.75 -0.31
CA SER A 60 2.26 -2.44 -0.97
C SER A 60 0.84 -1.91 -1.05
N MET A 61 -0.16 -2.77 -1.32
CA MET A 61 -1.57 -2.36 -1.35
C MET A 61 -2.11 -1.97 0.04
N ILE A 62 -1.70 -2.68 1.10
CA ILE A 62 -2.07 -2.34 2.48
C ILE A 62 -1.45 -0.99 2.87
N VAL A 63 -0.17 -0.81 2.55
CA VAL A 63 0.56 0.44 2.80
C VAL A 63 -0.07 1.60 2.03
N ALA A 64 -0.37 1.41 0.74
CA ALA A 64 -1.01 2.42 -0.09
C ALA A 64 -2.37 2.86 0.47
N ALA A 65 -3.22 1.91 0.86
CA ALA A 65 -4.51 2.22 1.47
C ALA A 65 -4.35 2.97 2.82
N THR A 66 -3.36 2.57 3.62
CA THR A 66 -3.06 3.20 4.90
C THR A 66 -2.55 4.63 4.71
N VAL A 67 -1.51 4.82 3.89
CA VAL A 67 -0.87 6.12 3.61
C VAL A 67 -1.86 7.07 2.94
N GLY A 68 -2.62 6.58 1.94
CA GLY A 68 -3.64 7.36 1.24
C GLY A 68 -4.77 7.85 2.16
N THR A 69 -4.97 7.20 3.30
CA THR A 69 -5.96 7.61 4.32
C THR A 69 -5.33 8.48 5.41
N VAL A 70 -4.14 8.10 5.89
CA VAL A 70 -3.47 8.71 7.04
C VAL A 70 -2.83 10.06 6.70
N ILE A 71 -2.16 10.19 5.56
CA ILE A 71 -1.49 11.45 5.17
C ILE A 71 -2.49 12.62 5.12
N PRO A 72 -3.65 12.54 4.44
CA PRO A 72 -4.63 13.62 4.48
C PRO A 72 -5.13 13.97 5.89
N LEU A 73 -5.30 12.97 6.75
CA LEU A 73 -5.75 13.16 8.14
C LEU A 73 -4.70 13.88 8.98
N ILE A 74 -3.42 13.54 8.79
CA ILE A 74 -2.30 14.22 9.45
C ILE A 74 -2.20 15.67 8.97
N LEU A 75 -2.24 15.91 7.65
CA LEU A 75 -2.15 17.26 7.09
C LEU A 75 -3.26 18.16 7.66
N ARG A 76 -4.49 17.65 7.71
CA ARG A 76 -5.60 18.37 8.33
C ARG A 76 -5.38 18.67 9.82
N LYS A 77 -4.77 17.75 10.58
CA LYS A 77 -4.43 17.98 12.00
C LYS A 77 -3.33 19.00 12.21
N LEU A 78 -2.52 19.25 11.19
CA LEU A 78 -1.49 20.29 11.17
C LEU A 78 -2.00 21.61 10.58
N ASP A 79 -3.31 21.74 10.36
CA ASP A 79 -3.95 22.89 9.72
C ASP A 79 -3.43 23.17 8.29
N ILE A 80 -2.88 22.15 7.61
CA ILE A 80 -2.48 22.20 6.21
C ILE A 80 -3.64 21.70 5.34
N ASP A 81 -4.00 22.46 4.30
CA ASP A 81 -5.05 22.06 3.36
C ASP A 81 -4.68 20.74 2.65
N PRO A 82 -5.39 19.63 2.94
CA PRO A 82 -5.09 18.35 2.30
C PRO A 82 -5.31 18.41 0.80
N ALA A 83 -6.20 19.24 0.26
CA ALA A 83 -6.52 19.28 -1.17
C ALA A 83 -5.32 19.68 -2.03
N VAL A 84 -4.42 20.51 -1.48
CA VAL A 84 -3.22 21.01 -2.19
C VAL A 84 -2.03 20.07 -1.98
N ALA A 85 -1.86 19.55 -0.76
CA ALA A 85 -0.66 18.79 -0.40
C ALA A 85 -0.80 17.26 -0.61
N THR A 86 -2.00 16.67 -0.50
CA THR A 86 -2.12 15.20 -0.48
C THR A 86 -1.60 14.50 -1.71
N GLY A 87 -1.73 15.08 -2.91
CA GLY A 87 -1.25 14.47 -4.15
C GLY A 87 0.23 14.08 -4.07
N PRO A 88 1.16 15.06 -4.04
CA PRO A 88 2.59 14.78 -3.97
C PRO A 88 3.02 13.98 -2.74
N PHE A 89 2.47 14.26 -1.56
CA PHE A 89 2.88 13.58 -0.32
C PHE A 89 2.42 12.11 -0.28
N VAL A 90 1.22 11.81 -0.75
CA VAL A 90 0.71 10.43 -0.78
C VAL A 90 1.50 9.59 -1.78
N THR A 91 1.66 10.06 -3.02
CA THR A 91 2.33 9.27 -4.06
C THR A 91 3.80 9.04 -3.73
N THR A 92 4.53 10.06 -3.29
CA THR A 92 5.94 9.91 -2.91
C THR A 92 6.14 8.96 -1.73
N SER A 93 5.25 9.03 -0.72
CA SER A 93 5.27 8.11 0.41
C SER A 93 5.02 6.66 -0.04
N ILE A 94 4.06 6.45 -0.96
CA ILE A 94 3.77 5.12 -1.52
C ILE A 94 4.97 4.60 -2.33
N ASP A 95 5.62 5.44 -3.13
CA ASP A 95 6.78 5.04 -3.93
C ASP A 95 7.96 4.60 -3.03
N ILE A 96 8.31 5.42 -2.03
CA ILE A 96 9.41 5.12 -1.11
C ILE A 96 9.11 3.85 -0.30
N LEU A 97 7.93 3.78 0.32
CA LEU A 97 7.57 2.64 1.16
C LEU A 97 7.36 1.37 0.34
N GLY A 98 6.78 1.46 -0.85
CA GLY A 98 6.56 0.32 -1.75
C GLY A 98 7.87 -0.32 -2.16
N VAL A 99 8.85 0.49 -2.60
CA VAL A 99 10.19 0.01 -2.94
C VAL A 99 10.93 -0.55 -1.72
N LEU A 100 10.81 0.11 -0.56
CA LEU A 100 11.40 -0.37 0.70
C LEU A 100 10.87 -1.76 1.07
N PHE A 101 9.55 -1.96 1.07
CA PHE A 101 8.96 -3.26 1.41
C PHE A 101 9.28 -4.32 0.36
N TYR A 102 9.30 -3.96 -0.92
CA TYR A 102 9.77 -4.86 -1.98
C TYR A 102 11.18 -5.37 -1.70
N PHE A 103 12.14 -4.48 -1.43
CA PHE A 103 13.52 -4.89 -1.16
C PHE A 103 13.67 -5.65 0.16
N LEU A 104 12.92 -5.31 1.20
CA LEU A 104 12.93 -6.09 2.45
C LEU A 104 12.47 -7.53 2.22
N ILE A 105 11.37 -7.72 1.47
CA ILE A 105 10.85 -9.06 1.17
C ILE A 105 11.81 -9.80 0.23
N ALA A 106 12.34 -9.13 -0.78
CA ALA A 106 13.32 -9.72 -1.68
C ALA A 106 14.57 -10.18 -0.92
N GLY A 107 15.14 -9.35 -0.04
CA GLY A 107 16.31 -9.72 0.77
C GLY A 107 16.04 -10.93 1.67
N LEU A 108 14.85 -11.02 2.27
CA LEU A 108 14.47 -12.16 3.12
C LEU A 108 14.36 -13.49 2.36
N PHE A 109 13.89 -13.46 1.11
CA PHE A 109 13.56 -14.68 0.35
C PHE A 109 14.59 -15.04 -0.72
N LEU A 110 15.33 -14.06 -1.25
CA LEU A 110 16.36 -14.25 -2.27
C LEU A 110 17.78 -14.17 -1.69
N SER A 111 17.92 -13.90 -0.37
CA SER A 111 19.22 -13.75 0.30
C SER A 111 20.14 -12.75 -0.40
N ILE A 112 19.56 -11.64 -0.89
CA ILE A 112 20.27 -10.50 -1.48
C ILE A 112 20.64 -9.53 -0.36
#